data_AF-A0A161SCW3-F1
#
_entry.id   AF-A0A161SCW3-F1
#
_cell.length_a   1.000
_cell.length_b   1.000
_cell.length_c   1.000
_cell.angle_alpha   90.00
_cell.angle_beta   90.00
_cell.angle_gamma   90.00
#
_symmetry.space_group_name_H-M   'P 1'
#
loop_
_entity.id
_entity.type
_entity.pdbx_description
1 polymer ?
#
loop_
_entity_poly.entity_id
_entity_poly.type
_entity_poly.pdbx_seq_one_letter_code
_entity_poly.pdbx_strand_id
1 'polypeptide(L)'
;MLQVSSLNLELMSNRELNEILEKYEMFLRSIHFPIQTTIVSQPINLQHYVKENEELLERTTNPFKRELLESYIDYARDIERNQDMMQRKRYIVTYEQILGVTRESYYDALHSLEDKIKHLKVGLEEVGLHSEEVSDLEMMRYLHTLFDYNESQHNPIKDEIVLPMIIKENLV
;
A
#
# COMPACT_ATOMS: atom_id res chain seq x y z
N MET A 1 7.58 5.81 1.99
CA MET A 1 6.60 5.10 2.87
C MET A 1 6.28 3.77 2.22
N LEU A 2 6.11 2.70 2.99
CA LEU A 2 5.83 1.36 2.46
C LEU A 2 4.43 0.89 2.88
N GLN A 3 3.64 0.37 1.93
CA GLN A 3 2.44 -0.40 2.22
C GLN A 3 2.84 -1.87 2.32
N VAL A 4 2.35 -2.58 3.34
CA VAL A 4 2.74 -3.96 3.62
C VAL A 4 1.51 -4.88 3.59
N SER A 5 1.68 -6.05 3.00
CA SER A 5 0.65 -7.09 2.99
C SER A 5 0.41 -7.69 4.39
N SER A 6 -0.53 -8.61 4.49
CA SER A 6 -0.76 -9.42 5.69
C SER A 6 -0.47 -10.88 5.42
N LEU A 7 -0.06 -11.59 6.47
CA LEU A 7 0.18 -13.02 6.46
C LEU A 7 -0.85 -13.73 7.35
N ASN A 8 -1.46 -14.81 6.86
CA ASN A 8 -2.40 -15.61 7.63
C ASN A 8 -1.66 -16.72 8.40
N LEU A 9 -1.54 -16.55 9.71
CA LEU A 9 -0.84 -17.49 10.59
C LEU A 9 -1.74 -18.65 11.07
N GLU A 10 -3.07 -18.53 10.96
CA GLU A 10 -4.03 -19.49 11.53
C GLU A 10 -4.01 -20.86 10.82
N LEU A 11 -3.70 -20.85 9.51
CA LEU A 11 -3.66 -22.05 8.69
C LEU A 11 -2.26 -22.70 8.65
N MET A 12 -1.28 -22.15 9.37
CA MET A 12 0.10 -22.63 9.37
C MET A 12 0.29 -23.77 10.37
N SER A 13 1.18 -24.71 10.03
CA SER A 13 1.64 -25.70 11.00
C SER A 13 2.53 -25.05 12.06
N ASN A 14 2.64 -25.67 13.25
CA ASN A 14 3.51 -25.17 14.33
C ASN A 14 4.97 -24.97 13.88
N ARG A 15 5.46 -25.83 12.97
CA ARG A 15 6.83 -25.71 12.45
C ARG A 15 6.99 -24.44 11.60
N GLU A 16 6.07 -24.22 10.66
CA GLU A 16 6.09 -23.04 9.80
C GLU A 16 5.91 -21.75 10.60
N LEU A 17 5.02 -21.77 11.59
CA LEU A 17 4.83 -20.64 12.50
C LEU A 17 6.13 -20.28 13.22
N ASN A 18 6.83 -21.27 13.80
CA ASN A 18 8.11 -21.04 14.47
C ASN A 18 9.17 -20.49 13.51
N GLU A 19 9.29 -21.06 12.31
CA GLU A 19 10.24 -20.58 11.30
C GLU A 19 9.98 -19.12 10.89
N ILE A 20 8.71 -18.73 10.73
CA ILE A 20 8.32 -17.35 10.41
C ILE A 20 8.60 -16.41 11.59
N LEU A 21 8.29 -16.84 12.82
CA LEU A 21 8.55 -16.03 14.01
C LEU A 21 10.06 -15.81 14.24
N GLU A 22 10.89 -16.82 14.00
CA GLU A 22 12.36 -16.68 14.06
C GLU A 22 12.87 -15.66 13.03
N LYS A 23 12.40 -15.75 11.77
CA LYS A 23 12.74 -14.76 10.74
C LYS A 23 12.24 -13.37 11.09
N TYR A 24 11.04 -13.25 11.65
CA TYR A 24 10.48 -11.97 12.08
C TYR A 24 11.30 -11.36 13.23
N GLU A 25 11.76 -12.17 14.18
CA GLU A 25 12.67 -11.71 15.24
C GLU A 25 14.00 -11.22 14.65
N MET A 26 14.60 -11.98 13.73
CA MET A 26 15.83 -11.58 13.04
C MET A 26 15.66 -10.25 12.29
N PHE A 27 14.53 -10.09 11.59
CA PHE A 27 14.18 -8.83 10.93
C PHE A 27 14.06 -7.67 11.91
N LEU A 28 13.33 -7.84 13.02
CA LEU A 28 13.21 -6.77 14.02
C LEU A 28 14.57 -6.39 14.61
N ARG A 29 15.47 -7.36 14.81
CA ARG A 29 16.83 -7.12 15.30
C ARG A 29 17.72 -6.42 14.27
N SER A 30 17.43 -6.52 12.97
CA SER A 30 18.23 -5.85 11.94
C SER A 30 17.89 -4.37 11.77
N ILE A 31 16.77 -3.89 12.33
CA ILE A 31 16.33 -2.50 12.20
C ILE A 31 17.02 -1.63 13.26
N HIS A 32 17.96 -0.80 12.81
CA HIS A 32 18.76 0.09 13.67
C HIS A 32 18.36 1.57 13.56
N PHE A 33 17.17 1.86 13.03
CA PHE A 33 16.67 3.22 12.79
C PHE A 33 15.18 3.31 13.16
N PRO A 34 14.67 4.52 13.46
CA PRO A 34 13.27 4.67 13.85
C PRO A 34 12.33 4.31 12.70
N ILE A 35 11.34 3.49 13.01
CA ILE A 35 10.21 3.19 12.13
C ILE A 35 8.92 3.46 12.87
N GLN A 36 7.89 3.87 12.12
CA GLN A 36 6.52 3.95 12.60
C GLN A 36 5.67 2.97 11.82
N THR A 37 4.88 2.17 12.54
CA THR A 37 3.87 1.30 11.93
C THR A 37 2.49 1.92 12.13
N THR A 38 1.63 1.82 11.12
CA THR A 38 0.26 2.35 11.20
C THR A 38 -0.70 1.45 10.44
N ILE A 39 -1.89 1.27 10.99
CA ILE A 39 -2.97 0.50 10.37
C ILE A 39 -4.15 1.44 10.20
N VAL A 40 -4.64 1.56 8.96
CA VAL A 40 -5.71 2.47 8.61
C VAL A 40 -6.82 1.70 7.91
N SER A 41 -8.06 1.91 8.36
CA SER A 41 -9.26 1.40 7.68
C SER A 41 -9.68 2.39 6.61
N GLN A 42 -9.84 1.92 5.38
CA GLN A 42 -10.30 2.70 4.24
C GLN A 42 -11.35 1.92 3.45
N PRO A 43 -12.25 2.59 2.70
CA PRO A 43 -13.17 1.90 1.81
C PRO A 43 -12.41 0.98 0.84
N ILE A 44 -13.00 -0.18 0.56
CA ILE A 44 -12.43 -1.06 -0.46
C ILE A 44 -12.53 -0.37 -1.83
N ASN A 45 -11.45 -0.44 -2.60
CA ASN A 45 -11.43 0.00 -3.99
C ASN A 45 -11.36 -1.25 -4.86
N LEU A 46 -12.42 -1.53 -5.61
CA LEU A 46 -12.57 -2.67 -6.49
C LEU A 46 -12.45 -2.28 -7.97
N GLN A 47 -12.15 -1.02 -8.30
CA GLN A 47 -12.03 -0.54 -9.68
C GLN A 47 -11.08 -1.39 -10.52
N HIS A 48 -9.93 -1.75 -9.95
CA HIS A 48 -8.96 -2.62 -10.62
C HIS A 48 -9.55 -4.02 -10.86
N TYR A 49 -10.15 -4.63 -9.83
CA TYR A 49 -10.81 -5.93 -9.94
C TYR A 49 -11.93 -5.92 -10.99
N VAL A 50 -12.78 -4.89 -10.99
CA VAL A 50 -13.85 -4.71 -11.98
C VAL A 50 -13.25 -4.64 -13.38
N LYS A 51 -12.22 -3.81 -13.58
CA LYS A 51 -11.55 -3.66 -14.88
C LYS A 51 -10.92 -4.98 -15.37
N GLU A 52 -10.22 -5.71 -14.51
CA GLU A 52 -9.65 -7.02 -14.87
C GLU A 52 -10.73 -8.02 -15.29
N ASN A 53 -11.87 -8.04 -14.59
CA ASN A 53 -12.99 -8.91 -14.95
C ASN A 53 -13.67 -8.47 -16.24
N GLU A 54 -13.76 -7.17 -16.53
CA GLU A 54 -14.26 -6.66 -17.82
C GLU A 54 -13.35 -7.08 -18.98
N GLU A 55 -12.02 -6.92 -18.82
CA GLU A 55 -11.05 -7.38 -19.82
C GLU A 55 -11.11 -8.91 -20.03
N LEU A 56 -11.35 -9.67 -18.96
CA LEU A 56 -11.54 -11.12 -19.03
C LEU A 56 -12.87 -11.49 -19.71
N LEU A 57 -13.93 -10.74 -19.44
CA LEU A 57 -15.25 -10.92 -20.05
C LEU A 57 -15.18 -10.70 -21.57
N GLU A 58 -14.47 -9.67 -22.04
CA GLU A 58 -14.27 -9.41 -23.47
C GLU A 58 -13.61 -10.59 -24.20
N ARG A 59 -12.66 -11.27 -23.53
CA ARG A 59 -11.92 -12.41 -24.10
C ARG A 59 -12.66 -13.74 -23.97
N THR A 60 -13.71 -13.80 -23.15
CA THR A 60 -14.43 -15.03 -22.83
C THR A 60 -15.57 -15.30 -23.82
N THR A 61 -15.51 -16.45 -24.49
CA THR A 61 -16.50 -16.87 -25.50
C THR A 61 -17.59 -17.80 -24.95
N ASN A 62 -17.31 -18.52 -23.85
CA ASN A 62 -18.27 -19.45 -23.26
C ASN A 62 -19.41 -18.68 -22.56
N PRO A 63 -20.68 -18.90 -22.93
CA PRO A 63 -21.81 -18.09 -22.43
C PRO A 63 -22.02 -18.19 -20.92
N PHE A 64 -21.88 -19.38 -20.32
CA PHE A 64 -22.05 -19.55 -18.87
C PHE A 64 -20.95 -18.85 -18.07
N LYS A 65 -19.71 -18.87 -18.58
CA LYS A 65 -18.60 -18.13 -17.94
C LYS A 65 -18.80 -16.62 -18.04
N ARG A 66 -19.36 -16.14 -19.15
CA ARG A 66 -19.69 -14.71 -19.32
C ARG A 66 -20.73 -14.25 -18.31
N GLU A 67 -21.83 -15.00 -18.18
CA GLU A 67 -22.88 -14.72 -17.19
C GLU A 67 -22.33 -14.65 -15.76
N LEU A 68 -21.40 -15.56 -15.42
CA LEU A 68 -20.73 -15.55 -14.12
C LEU A 68 -19.85 -14.29 -13.92
N LEU A 69 -19.07 -13.91 -14.93
CA LEU A 69 -18.23 -12.72 -14.88
C LEU A 69 -19.06 -11.43 -14.77
N GLU A 70 -20.16 -11.33 -15.53
CA GLU A 70 -21.10 -10.21 -15.45
C GLU A 70 -21.68 -10.10 -14.02
N SER A 71 -22.10 -11.22 -13.42
CA SER A 71 -22.58 -11.26 -12.04
C SER A 71 -21.52 -10.80 -11.02
N TYR A 72 -20.26 -11.20 -11.18
CA TYR A 72 -19.18 -10.74 -10.31
C TYR A 72 -18.87 -9.25 -10.45
N ILE A 73 -18.90 -8.72 -11.67
CA ILE A 73 -18.72 -7.29 -11.93
C ILE A 73 -19.84 -6.49 -11.27
N ASP A 74 -21.10 -6.91 -11.42
CA ASP A 74 -22.24 -6.23 -10.83
C ASP A 74 -22.19 -6.28 -9.31
N TYR A 75 -21.86 -7.44 -8.73
CA TYR A 75 -21.69 -7.58 -7.29
C TYR A 75 -20.58 -6.69 -6.73
N ALA A 76 -19.43 -6.61 -7.41
CA ALA A 76 -18.33 -5.75 -7.00
C ALA A 76 -18.70 -4.25 -7.08
N ARG A 77 -19.45 -3.84 -8.12
CA ARG A 77 -19.96 -2.47 -8.25
C ARG A 77 -20.95 -2.10 -7.16
N ASP A 78 -21.79 -3.05 -6.74
CA ASP A 78 -22.73 -2.81 -5.64
C ASP A 78 -22.00 -2.65 -4.30
N ILE A 79 -20.93 -3.41 -4.05
CA ILE A 79 -20.06 -3.20 -2.89
C ILE A 79 -19.47 -1.79 -2.89
N GLU A 80 -18.95 -1.32 -4.04
CA GLU A 80 -18.39 0.04 -4.15
C GLU A 80 -19.44 1.13 -3.92
N ARG A 81 -20.65 0.96 -4.48
CA ARG A 81 -21.73 1.95 -4.36
C ARG A 81 -22.20 2.13 -2.93
N ASN A 82 -22.32 1.03 -2.19
CA ASN A 82 -22.83 1.08 -0.82
C ASN A 82 -21.74 1.50 0.17
N GLN A 83 -20.46 1.51 -0.22
CA GLN A 83 -19.30 1.81 0.65
C GLN A 83 -19.29 0.96 1.95
N ASP A 84 -20.02 -0.16 1.97
CA ASP A 84 -20.24 -0.96 3.17
C ASP A 84 -18.99 -1.76 3.58
N MET A 85 -18.07 -1.99 2.63
CA MET A 85 -16.87 -2.79 2.86
C MET A 85 -15.63 -1.92 3.06
N MET A 86 -14.99 -2.15 4.21
CA MET A 86 -13.74 -1.52 4.59
C MET A 86 -12.58 -2.53 4.53
N GLN A 87 -11.42 -2.06 4.10
CA GLN A 87 -10.17 -2.81 4.15
C GLN A 87 -9.17 -2.15 5.10
N ARG A 88 -8.33 -2.97 5.76
CA ARG A 88 -7.24 -2.47 6.60
C ARG A 88 -5.94 -2.44 5.82
N LYS A 89 -5.44 -1.24 5.55
CA LYS A 89 -4.11 -1.01 4.98
C LYS A 89 -3.09 -0.87 6.11
N ARG A 90 -1.90 -1.42 5.90
CA ARG A 90 -0.78 -1.43 6.85
C ARG A 90 0.37 -0.67 6.23
N TYR A 91 0.94 0.25 6.99
CA TYR A 91 2.00 1.11 6.52
C TYR A 91 3.20 1.11 7.46
N ILE A 92 4.38 1.21 6.86
CA ILE A 92 5.64 1.44 7.56
C ILE A 92 6.23 2.76 7.05
N VAL A 93 6.48 3.67 7.97
CA VAL A 93 7.06 5.00 7.72
C VAL A 93 8.45 5.04 8.34
N THR A 94 9.43 5.49 7.57
CA THR A 94 10.80 5.78 8.02
C THR A 94 11.20 7.14 7.47
N TYR A 95 12.18 7.79 8.10
CA TYR A 95 12.68 9.10 7.68
C TYR A 95 14.20 9.18 7.83
N GLU A 96 14.76 10.17 7.14
CA GLU A 96 16.14 10.61 7.30
C GLU A 96 16.17 12.12 7.51
N GLN A 97 17.04 12.59 8.39
CA GLN A 97 17.23 14.02 8.61
C GLN A 97 18.29 14.55 7.64
N ILE A 98 17.97 15.65 6.94
CA ILE A 98 18.94 16.33 6.10
C ILE A 98 19.84 17.19 7.00
N LEU A 99 21.12 16.81 7.11
CA LEU A 99 22.11 17.49 7.95
C LEU A 99 22.87 18.54 7.13
N GLY A 100 22.24 19.70 6.92
CA GLY A 100 22.86 20.83 6.23
C GLY A 100 21.92 21.50 5.24
N VAL A 101 22.47 22.50 4.55
CA VAL A 101 21.78 23.25 3.48
C VAL A 101 22.46 23.05 2.12
N THR A 102 23.49 22.20 2.04
CA THR A 102 24.20 21.92 0.79
C THR A 102 23.51 20.82 0.00
N ARG A 103 23.66 20.85 -1.33
CA ARG A 103 23.17 19.77 -2.21
C ARG A 103 23.78 18.41 -1.85
N GLU A 104 25.04 18.39 -1.45
CA GLU A 104 25.72 17.16 -1.00
C GLU A 104 25.01 16.54 0.20
N SER A 105 24.73 17.33 1.25
CA SER A 105 24.00 16.84 2.43
C SER A 105 22.60 16.30 2.13
N TYR A 106 21.94 16.82 1.08
CA TYR A 106 20.66 16.32 0.60
C TYR A 106 20.82 14.94 -0.07
N TYR A 107 21.80 14.78 -0.97
CA TYR A 107 22.05 13.51 -1.64
C TYR A 107 22.49 12.42 -0.67
N ASP A 108 23.30 12.77 0.34
CA ASP A 108 23.70 11.83 1.39
C ASP A 108 22.49 11.32 2.19
N ALA A 109 21.58 12.23 2.57
CA ALA A 109 20.35 11.87 3.27
C ALA A 109 19.41 11.03 2.39
N LEU A 110 19.32 11.34 1.09
CA LEU A 110 18.53 10.58 0.13
C LEU A 110 19.05 9.14 -0.01
N HIS A 111 20.37 8.97 -0.20
CA HIS A 111 20.98 7.65 -0.30
C HIS A 111 20.76 6.84 0.99
N SER A 112 20.92 7.46 2.15
CA SER A 112 20.68 6.78 3.43
C SER A 112 19.20 6.36 3.59
N LEU A 113 18.26 7.19 3.13
CA LEU A 113 16.85 6.84 3.12
C LEU A 113 16.54 5.67 2.17
N GLU A 114 17.13 5.67 0.97
CA GLU A 114 17.00 4.58 0.00
C GLU A 114 17.53 3.26 0.56
N ASP A 115 18.69 3.29 1.24
CA ASP A 115 19.25 2.13 1.92
C ASP A 115 18.32 1.60 3.01
N LYS A 116 17.73 2.49 3.82
CA LYS A 116 16.74 2.12 4.85
C LYS A 116 15.51 1.47 4.22
N ILE A 117 14.97 2.04 3.14
CA ILE A 117 13.81 1.50 2.43
C ILE A 117 14.13 0.10 1.86
N LYS A 118 15.29 -0.05 1.22
CA LYS A 118 15.74 -1.33 0.67
C LYS A 118 15.91 -2.38 1.77
N HIS A 119 16.51 -2.00 2.89
CA HIS A 119 16.67 -2.89 4.04
C HIS A 119 15.32 -3.36 4.59
N LEU A 120 14.33 -2.47 4.73
CA LEU A 120 12.97 -2.83 5.13
C LEU A 120 12.32 -3.77 4.12
N LYS A 121 12.41 -3.47 2.82
CA LYS A 121 11.81 -4.30 1.76
C LYS A 121 12.32 -5.73 1.80
N VAL A 122 13.65 -5.92 1.83
CA VAL A 122 14.28 -7.24 1.86
C VAL A 122 13.87 -8.01 3.12
N GLY A 123 13.94 -7.37 4.28
CA GLY A 123 13.59 -8.02 5.54
C GLY A 123 12.12 -8.42 5.65
N LEU A 124 11.20 -7.62 5.10
CA LEU A 124 9.79 -7.98 5.02
C LEU A 124 9.57 -9.19 4.09
N GLU A 125 10.27 -9.22 2.95
CA GLU A 125 10.17 -10.29 1.97
C GLU A 125 10.67 -11.63 2.54
N GLU A 126 11.73 -11.62 3.34
CA GLU A 126 12.24 -12.81 4.04
C GLU A 126 11.21 -13.41 5.02
N VAL A 127 10.40 -12.57 5.65
CA VAL A 127 9.31 -12.97 6.57
C VAL A 127 8.07 -13.46 5.79
N GLY A 128 8.04 -13.28 4.47
CA GLY A 128 6.90 -13.63 3.62
C GLY A 128 5.85 -12.51 3.53
N LEU A 129 6.24 -11.26 3.83
CA LEU A 129 5.42 -10.07 3.64
C LEU A 129 5.85 -9.34 2.37
N HIS A 130 4.88 -8.95 1.56
CA HIS A 130 5.13 -8.12 0.38
C HIS A 130 5.02 -6.66 0.77
N SER A 131 5.92 -5.83 0.24
CA SER A 131 5.90 -4.39 0.48
C SER A 131 6.09 -3.60 -0.80
N GLU A 132 5.27 -2.58 -0.95
CA GLU A 132 5.29 -1.68 -2.10
C GLU A 132 5.47 -0.24 -1.63
N GLU A 133 6.15 0.57 -2.44
CA GLU A 133 6.26 1.99 -2.16
C GLU A 133 4.92 2.68 -2.41
N VAL A 134 4.48 3.43 -1.41
CA VAL A 134 3.21 4.15 -1.46
C VAL A 134 3.31 5.27 -2.48
N SER A 135 2.38 5.28 -3.44
CA SER A 135 2.27 6.38 -4.42
C SER A 135 1.83 7.69 -3.77
N ASP A 136 2.09 8.82 -4.42
CA ASP A 136 1.66 10.14 -3.92
C ASP A 136 0.17 10.20 -3.61
N LEU A 137 -0.67 9.60 -4.47
CA LEU A 137 -2.12 9.54 -4.27
C LEU A 137 -2.49 8.73 -3.02
N GLU A 138 -1.85 7.59 -2.81
CA GLU A 138 -2.10 6.77 -1.63
C GLU A 138 -1.59 7.44 -0.35
N MET A 139 -0.48 8.18 -0.44
CA MET A 139 0.02 9.00 0.66
C MET A 139 -0.97 10.11 1.02
N MET A 140 -1.55 10.76 0.01
CA MET A 140 -2.60 11.76 0.21
C MET A 140 -3.86 11.15 0.83
N ARG A 141 -4.30 9.98 0.38
CA ARG A 141 -5.42 9.24 0.99
C ARG A 141 -5.12 8.90 2.45
N TYR A 142 -3.92 8.41 2.74
CA TYR A 142 -3.47 8.13 4.10
C TYR A 142 -3.54 9.36 4.99
N LEU A 143 -2.98 10.49 4.54
CA LEU A 143 -3.02 11.75 5.28
C LEU A 143 -4.46 12.25 5.45
N HIS A 144 -5.29 12.18 4.42
CA HIS A 144 -6.71 12.54 4.49
C HIS A 144 -7.42 11.75 5.60
N THR A 145 -7.20 10.43 5.66
CA THR A 145 -7.76 9.60 6.72
C THR A 145 -7.23 9.93 8.11
N LEU A 146 -5.98 10.38 8.23
CA LEU A 146 -5.42 10.82 9.52
C LEU A 146 -6.02 12.15 10.01
N PHE A 147 -6.29 13.09 9.10
CA PHE A 147 -6.81 14.41 9.46
C PHE A 147 -8.33 14.43 9.61
N ASP A 148 -9.06 13.78 8.71
CA ASP A 148 -10.51 13.65 8.76
C ASP A 148 -10.93 12.24 8.38
N TYR A 149 -11.02 11.38 9.41
CA TYR A 149 -11.46 10.01 9.22
C TYR A 149 -12.84 9.95 8.57
N ASN A 150 -13.78 10.78 9.02
CA ASN A 150 -15.19 10.68 8.62
C ASN A 150 -15.40 11.07 7.16
N GLU A 151 -14.86 12.22 6.73
CA GLU A 151 -14.92 12.63 5.33
C GLU A 151 -14.13 11.67 4.43
N SER A 152 -13.01 11.11 4.91
CA SER A 152 -12.25 10.14 4.12
C SER A 152 -12.99 8.85 3.80
N GLN A 153 -13.98 8.46 4.63
CA GLN A 153 -14.81 7.30 4.36
C GLN A 153 -15.89 7.61 3.31
N HIS A 154 -16.56 8.77 3.43
CA HIS A 154 -17.68 9.13 2.56
C HIS A 154 -17.22 9.68 1.20
N ASN A 155 -16.15 10.50 1.22
CA ASN A 155 -15.58 11.20 0.08
C ASN A 155 -14.08 10.86 -0.08
N PRO A 156 -13.73 9.61 -0.44
CA PRO A 156 -12.34 9.27 -0.69
C PRO A 156 -11.79 10.05 -1.89
N ILE A 157 -10.55 10.55 -1.77
CA ILE A 157 -9.86 11.23 -2.86
C ILE A 157 -9.77 10.26 -4.05
N LYS A 158 -10.33 10.63 -5.19
CA LYS A 158 -10.35 9.81 -6.41
C LYS A 158 -9.10 10.06 -7.27
N ASP A 159 -8.78 9.09 -8.11
CA ASP A 159 -7.57 9.08 -8.95
C ASP A 159 -7.49 10.28 -9.92
N GLU A 160 -8.63 10.92 -10.24
CA GLU A 160 -8.73 12.02 -11.21
C GLU A 160 -8.25 13.41 -10.70
N ILE A 161 -8.00 13.57 -9.39
CA ILE A 161 -7.77 14.91 -8.78
C ILE A 161 -6.27 15.29 -8.72
N VAL A 162 -5.35 14.36 -8.94
CA VAL A 162 -3.91 14.66 -8.86
C VAL A 162 -3.41 15.18 -10.21
N LEU A 163 -3.62 16.47 -10.46
CA LEU A 163 -2.77 17.17 -11.42
C LEU A 163 -1.32 16.98 -10.99
N PRO A 164 -0.38 16.63 -11.89
CA PRO A 164 1.02 16.55 -11.52
C PRO A 164 1.41 17.92 -10.96
N MET A 165 1.89 17.95 -9.71
CA MET A 165 2.53 19.15 -9.18
C MET A 165 3.79 19.38 -10.02
N ILE A 166 3.66 20.24 -11.03
CA ILE A 166 4.81 20.86 -11.68
C ILE A 166 5.43 21.72 -10.59
N ILE A 167 6.44 21.17 -9.91
CA ILE A 167 7.40 21.98 -9.18
C ILE A 167 8.05 22.83 -10.26
N LYS A 168 7.54 24.06 -10.46
CA LYS A 168 8.25 25.03 -11.27
C LYS A 168 9.62 25.19 -10.62
N GLU A 169 10.65 24.68 -11.31
CA GLU A 169 12.02 25.15 -11.15
C GLU A 169 12.00 26.67 -11.33
N ASN A 170 11.84 27.40 -10.24
CA ASN A 170 12.32 28.77 -10.18
C ASN A 170 13.81 28.69 -9.88
N LEU A 171 14.57 28.37 -10.93
CA LEU A 171 15.95 28.79 -11.07
C LEU A 171 15.96 30.31 -11.28
N VAL A 172 16.30 31.05 -10.23
CA VAL A 172 17.02 32.34 -10.34
C VAL A 172 18.07 32.35 -9.23
#